data_AF-A0A0S7Y3S1-F1
#
_entry.id   AF-A0A0S7Y3S1-F1
#
_cell.length_a   1.000
_cell.length_b   1.000
_cell.length_c   1.000
_cell.angle_alpha   90.00
_cell.angle_beta   90.00
_cell.angle_gamma   90.00
#
_symmetry.space_group_name_H-M   'P 1'
#
loop_
_entity.id
_entity.type
_entity.pdbx_description
1 polymer ?
#
loop_
_entity_poly.entity_id
_entity_poly.type
_entity_poly.pdbx_seq_one_letter_code
_entity_poly.pdbx_strand_id
1 'polypeptide(L)'
;MVRRLIFNWLPLALTSMALQGETTPAFTKKPAAVKEGDRVKIEFAVDRETDVAVYVEDAQGKVIRHLVSGRLGKNPPARLKPGSLAQSLEWGDPACYCFSSRLAIDPYGRVLAPNVFPFSVEMLDANGNQIDRIGRYGNADDCDGVRFAWPAFSSWADGNLYVSDSVNRRVVVVRFEHAAAVECTVAAVAAAQPAPKAERTK
;
A
#
# COMPACT_ATOMS: atom_id res chain seq x y z
N MET A 1 55.87 13.65 -60.21
CA MET A 1 54.93 12.67 -59.60
C MET A 1 55.31 12.49 -58.13
N VAL A 2 54.72 13.25 -57.20
CA VAL A 2 54.59 12.90 -55.77
C VAL A 2 53.35 13.64 -55.25
N ARG A 3 52.23 12.93 -55.06
CA ARG A 3 50.97 13.46 -54.52
C ARG A 3 51.08 13.53 -52.98
N ARG A 4 51.00 14.72 -52.40
CA ARG A 4 50.84 14.92 -50.95
C ARG A 4 49.38 14.67 -50.56
N LEU A 5 49.15 13.61 -49.78
CA LEU A 5 47.86 13.33 -49.13
C LEU A 5 47.73 14.22 -47.89
N ILE A 6 46.76 15.13 -47.91
CA ILE A 6 46.36 15.95 -46.75
C ILE A 6 45.33 15.12 -45.97
N PHE A 7 45.72 14.63 -44.79
CA PHE A 7 44.82 13.94 -43.87
C PHE A 7 43.98 14.98 -43.13
N ASN A 8 42.73 15.15 -43.54
CA ASN A 8 41.79 16.09 -42.93
C ASN A 8 41.21 15.44 -41.67
N TRP A 9 41.68 15.86 -40.50
CA TRP A 9 41.19 15.41 -39.20
C TRP A 9 39.98 16.26 -38.79
N LEU A 10 38.78 15.72 -38.99
CA LEU A 10 37.53 16.33 -38.53
C LEU A 10 37.28 15.86 -37.08
N PRO A 11 37.28 16.74 -36.05
CA PRO A 11 36.94 16.32 -34.71
C PRO A 11 35.43 16.12 -34.62
N LEU A 12 35.01 14.89 -34.36
CA LEU A 12 33.63 14.52 -34.05
C LEU A 12 33.32 15.09 -32.65
N ALA A 13 32.64 16.23 -32.59
CA ALA A 13 32.16 16.81 -31.35
C ALA A 13 31.10 15.87 -30.75
N LEU A 14 31.49 15.18 -29.67
CA LEU A 14 30.61 14.34 -28.88
C LEU A 14 29.73 15.26 -28.03
N THR A 15 28.55 15.60 -28.52
CA THR A 15 27.54 16.36 -27.77
C THR A 15 27.03 15.49 -26.63
N SER A 16 27.50 15.74 -25.41
CA SER A 16 26.93 15.14 -24.21
C SER A 16 25.50 15.66 -24.01
N MET A 17 24.49 14.86 -24.35
CA MET A 17 23.14 15.07 -23.84
C MET A 17 23.19 14.89 -22.32
N ALA A 18 23.08 16.00 -21.60
CA ALA A 18 22.77 15.96 -20.19
C ALA A 18 21.41 15.26 -20.03
N LEU A 19 21.37 14.12 -19.35
CA LEU A 19 20.13 13.62 -18.78
C LEU A 19 19.66 14.68 -17.78
N GLN A 20 18.65 15.47 -18.15
CA GLN A 20 17.91 16.26 -17.17
C GLN A 20 17.24 15.26 -16.24
N GLY A 21 17.69 15.23 -14.98
CA GLY A 21 16.99 14.49 -13.93
C GLY A 21 15.55 14.97 -13.89
N GLU A 22 14.60 14.05 -13.98
CA GLU A 22 13.18 14.38 -13.88
C GLU A 22 12.95 15.09 -12.54
N THR A 23 12.47 16.33 -12.62
CA THR A 23 12.08 17.10 -11.43
C THR A 23 10.97 16.35 -10.70
N THR A 24 11.07 16.26 -9.38
CA THR A 24 10.02 15.66 -8.53
C THR A 24 8.71 16.43 -8.73
N PRO A 25 7.57 15.74 -8.93
CA PRO A 25 6.26 16.39 -9.02
C PRO A 25 6.00 17.29 -7.81
N ALA A 26 5.42 18.47 -8.06
CA ALA A 26 5.19 19.48 -7.05
C ALA A 26 3.69 19.71 -6.81
N PHE A 27 3.33 20.06 -5.58
CA PHE A 27 1.97 20.50 -5.27
C PHE A 27 1.75 21.94 -5.78
N THR A 28 0.81 22.11 -6.71
CA THR A 28 0.28 23.43 -7.11
C THR A 28 -0.73 23.97 -6.09
N LYS A 29 -1.41 23.07 -5.36
CA LYS A 29 -2.18 23.36 -4.15
C LYS A 29 -1.79 22.35 -3.09
N LYS A 30 -1.25 22.83 -1.97
CA LYS A 30 -0.89 21.98 -0.83
C LYS A 30 -2.13 21.24 -0.31
N PRO A 31 -1.99 19.99 0.16
CA PRO A 31 -3.09 19.27 0.78
C PRO A 31 -3.69 20.05 1.94
N ALA A 32 -5.00 20.22 1.92
CA ALA A 32 -5.76 20.85 2.98
C ALA A 32 -6.97 19.98 3.32
N ALA A 33 -7.19 19.75 4.62
CA ALA A 33 -8.34 19.03 5.14
C ALA A 33 -9.24 19.99 5.93
N VAL A 34 -10.52 20.04 5.57
CA VAL A 34 -11.52 20.91 6.20
C VAL A 34 -12.68 20.05 6.66
N LYS A 35 -13.06 20.17 7.94
CA LYS A 35 -14.24 19.49 8.46
C LYS A 35 -15.50 20.16 7.91
N GLU A 36 -16.38 19.37 7.30
CA GLU A 36 -17.68 19.77 6.76
C GLU A 36 -18.77 18.89 7.39
N GLY A 37 -19.34 19.33 8.52
CA GLY A 37 -20.27 18.53 9.32
C GLY A 37 -19.61 17.26 9.89
N ASP A 38 -20.17 16.10 9.57
CA ASP A 38 -19.63 14.78 9.95
C ASP A 38 -18.60 14.23 8.94
N ARG A 39 -18.25 15.01 7.93
CA ARG A 39 -17.26 14.67 6.91
C ARG A 39 -16.05 15.60 7.00
N VAL A 40 -15.00 15.22 6.30
CA VAL A 40 -13.77 15.96 6.10
C VAL A 40 -13.52 16.01 4.61
N LYS A 41 -13.49 17.21 4.06
CA LYS A 41 -13.13 17.46 2.68
C LYS A 41 -11.62 17.64 2.59
N ILE A 42 -10.97 16.88 1.71
CA ILE A 42 -9.53 16.91 1.48
C ILE A 42 -9.30 17.38 0.05
N GLU A 43 -8.55 18.48 -0.11
CA GLU A 43 -8.27 19.07 -1.41
C GLU A 43 -6.77 19.22 -1.63
N PHE A 44 -6.31 18.89 -2.83
CA PHE A 44 -4.92 19.10 -3.25
C PHE A 44 -4.85 19.22 -4.78
N ALA A 45 -3.74 19.74 -5.29
CA ALA A 45 -3.45 19.72 -6.72
C ALA A 45 -1.96 19.56 -6.98
N VAL A 46 -1.62 18.84 -8.05
CA VAL A 46 -0.25 18.62 -8.52
C VAL A 46 0.00 19.35 -9.84
N ASP A 47 1.27 19.53 -10.20
CA ASP A 47 1.70 20.25 -11.41
C ASP A 47 1.64 19.41 -12.69
N ARG A 48 1.72 18.08 -12.57
CA ARG A 48 1.72 17.15 -13.70
C ARG A 48 1.08 15.81 -13.33
N GLU A 49 0.84 14.95 -14.33
CA GLU A 49 0.45 13.56 -14.07
C GLU A 49 1.50 12.87 -13.20
N THR A 50 1.07 12.33 -12.06
CA THR A 50 1.92 11.63 -11.11
C THR A 50 1.11 10.65 -10.29
N ASP A 51 1.78 9.66 -9.71
CA ASP A 51 1.23 8.84 -8.65
C ASP A 51 1.01 9.67 -7.39
N VAL A 52 -0.14 9.46 -6.76
CA VAL A 52 -0.51 10.07 -5.48
C VAL A 52 -1.03 9.00 -4.53
N ALA A 53 -0.78 9.19 -3.25
CA ALA A 53 -1.38 8.40 -2.18
C ALA A 53 -1.87 9.34 -1.08
N VAL A 54 -3.06 9.06 -0.53
CA VAL A 54 -3.71 9.88 0.48
C VAL A 54 -3.96 9.02 1.71
N TYR A 55 -3.33 9.42 2.81
CA TYR A 55 -3.42 8.78 4.11
C TYR A 55 -4.02 9.75 5.14
N VAL A 56 -4.64 9.19 6.17
CA VAL A 56 -4.96 9.89 7.42
C VAL A 56 -3.93 9.47 8.43
N GLU A 57 -3.33 10.44 9.10
CA GLU A 57 -2.35 10.25 10.16
C GLU A 57 -2.94 10.67 11.52
N ASP A 58 -2.42 10.09 12.60
CA ASP A 58 -2.67 10.58 13.96
C ASP A 58 -1.80 11.82 14.28
N ALA A 59 -1.91 12.32 15.51
CA ALA A 59 -1.16 13.49 15.95
C ALA A 59 0.37 13.25 16.02
N GLN A 60 0.81 11.99 15.93
CA GLN A 60 2.19 11.55 15.97
C GLN A 60 2.74 11.26 14.57
N GLY A 61 1.95 11.45 13.51
CA GLY A 61 2.33 11.16 12.13
C GLY A 61 2.23 9.67 11.75
N LYS A 62 1.61 8.83 12.59
CA LYS A 62 1.38 7.41 12.24
C LYS A 62 0.17 7.33 11.32
N VAL A 63 0.33 6.65 10.18
CA VAL A 63 -0.78 6.35 9.28
C VAL A 63 -1.81 5.47 9.99
N ILE A 64 -3.02 5.99 10.17
CA ILE A 64 -4.17 5.28 10.75
C ILE A 64 -5.17 4.83 9.69
N ARG A 65 -5.15 5.43 8.50
CA ARG A 65 -6.05 5.04 7.41
C ARG A 65 -5.46 5.35 6.04
N HIS A 66 -5.61 4.42 5.11
CA HIS A 66 -5.43 4.68 3.68
C HIS A 66 -6.77 5.06 3.03
N LEU A 67 -6.83 6.16 2.29
CA LEU A 67 -8.05 6.60 1.59
C LEU A 67 -8.06 6.17 0.13
N VAL A 68 -6.99 6.51 -0.61
CA VAL A 68 -6.84 6.19 -2.04
C VAL A 68 -5.39 6.34 -2.47
N SER A 69 -4.98 5.54 -3.45
CA SER A 69 -3.68 5.63 -4.13
C SER A 69 -3.85 5.38 -5.62
N GLY A 70 -3.07 6.06 -6.46
CA GLY A 70 -2.96 5.78 -7.89
C GLY A 70 -2.46 6.96 -8.71
N ARG A 71 -2.31 6.73 -10.02
CA ARG A 71 -1.84 7.73 -10.98
C ARG A 71 -2.94 8.72 -11.36
N LEU A 72 -2.68 10.01 -11.17
CA LEU A 72 -3.52 11.08 -11.71
C LEU A 72 -3.33 11.21 -13.22
N GLY A 73 -4.43 11.41 -13.93
CA GLY A 73 -4.45 11.49 -15.39
C GLY A 73 -5.80 11.08 -15.96
N LYS A 74 -5.80 10.51 -17.17
CA LYS A 74 -7.03 10.13 -17.88
C LYS A 74 -7.86 9.06 -17.15
N ASN A 75 -7.21 8.03 -16.58
CA ASN A 75 -7.88 6.85 -16.03
C ASN A 75 -7.39 6.54 -14.60
N PRO A 76 -7.63 7.41 -13.61
CA PRO A 76 -7.22 7.14 -12.25
C PRO A 76 -8.13 6.10 -11.59
N PRO A 77 -7.70 5.43 -10.51
CA PRO A 77 -8.57 4.52 -9.76
C PRO A 77 -9.77 5.26 -9.13
N ALA A 78 -10.82 4.49 -8.84
CA ALA A 78 -12.04 5.01 -8.25
C ALA A 78 -11.76 5.81 -6.96
N ARG A 79 -12.53 6.89 -6.77
CA ARG A 79 -12.37 8.02 -5.81
C ARG A 79 -11.50 9.18 -6.29
N LEU A 80 -10.61 9.01 -7.26
CA LEU A 80 -9.89 10.13 -7.89
C LEU A 80 -10.65 10.62 -9.12
N LYS A 81 -10.67 11.96 -9.33
CA LYS A 81 -11.35 12.61 -10.45
C LYS A 81 -10.57 12.39 -11.76
N PRO A 82 -11.14 11.71 -12.77
CA PRO A 82 -10.51 11.51 -14.07
C PRO A 82 -10.24 12.83 -14.80
N GLY A 83 -9.13 12.90 -15.52
CA GLY A 83 -8.74 14.05 -16.34
C GLY A 83 -8.42 15.32 -15.54
N SER A 84 -8.18 15.20 -14.23
CA SER A 84 -7.87 16.35 -13.38
C SER A 84 -6.65 16.09 -12.49
N LEU A 85 -5.78 17.10 -12.39
CA LEU A 85 -4.67 17.11 -11.44
C LEU A 85 -5.06 17.74 -10.09
N ALA A 86 -6.23 18.38 -10.03
CA ALA A 86 -6.84 18.90 -8.81
C ALA A 86 -7.89 17.92 -8.30
N GLN A 87 -7.72 17.50 -7.05
CA GLN A 87 -8.51 16.46 -6.42
C GLN A 87 -9.27 17.02 -5.22
N SER A 88 -10.50 16.53 -5.05
CA SER A 88 -11.35 16.79 -3.89
C SER A 88 -11.90 15.45 -3.44
N LEU A 89 -11.51 15.02 -2.25
CA LEU A 89 -11.91 13.76 -1.64
C LEU A 89 -12.77 14.06 -0.42
N GLU A 90 -13.78 13.24 -0.17
CA GLU A 90 -14.52 13.26 1.08
C GLU A 90 -14.10 12.08 1.94
N TRP A 91 -13.75 12.37 3.18
CA TRP A 91 -13.49 11.40 4.23
C TRP A 91 -14.57 11.52 5.31
N GLY A 92 -15.17 10.40 5.67
CA GLY A 92 -16.35 10.29 6.53
C GLY A 92 -17.00 8.94 6.26
N ASP A 93 -18.14 8.64 6.87
CA ASP A 93 -18.81 7.34 6.74
C ASP A 93 -19.90 7.43 5.64
N PRO A 94 -19.66 7.03 4.37
CA PRO A 94 -20.59 7.30 3.27
C PRO A 94 -21.49 6.11 2.90
N ALA A 95 -21.47 4.96 3.60
CA ALA A 95 -22.37 3.84 3.28
C ALA A 95 -22.43 2.71 4.33
N CYS A 96 -23.50 1.90 4.25
CA CYS A 96 -23.54 0.53 4.78
C CYS A 96 -22.39 -0.31 4.21
N TYR A 97 -21.26 -0.29 4.91
CA TYR A 97 -20.05 -1.02 4.52
C TYR A 97 -20.14 -2.54 4.69
N CYS A 98 -21.29 -3.07 5.15
CA CYS A 98 -21.51 -4.50 5.42
C CYS A 98 -21.31 -5.40 4.19
N PHE A 99 -21.38 -4.84 2.96
CA PHE A 99 -21.20 -5.57 1.70
C PHE A 99 -19.79 -5.50 1.11
N SER A 100 -18.86 -4.76 1.72
CA SER A 100 -17.46 -4.72 1.27
C SER A 100 -16.55 -5.39 2.29
N SER A 101 -15.97 -6.54 1.93
CA SER A 101 -14.91 -7.18 2.72
C SER A 101 -13.70 -6.26 2.80
N ARG A 102 -13.29 -5.86 4.02
CA ARG A 102 -12.02 -5.14 4.22
C ARG A 102 -10.98 -6.09 4.78
N LEU A 103 -9.99 -6.37 3.95
CA LEU A 103 -8.85 -7.20 4.29
C LEU A 103 -7.85 -6.45 5.16
N ALA A 104 -7.12 -7.21 5.95
CA ALA A 104 -5.94 -6.78 6.68
C ALA A 104 -4.70 -7.46 6.07
N ILE A 105 -3.54 -6.86 6.31
CA ILE A 105 -2.24 -7.47 6.00
C ILE A 105 -1.46 -7.49 7.29
N ASP A 106 -0.82 -8.61 7.60
CA ASP A 106 0.04 -8.74 8.77
C ASP A 106 1.52 -8.42 8.44
N PRO A 107 2.41 -8.33 9.44
CA PRO A 107 3.84 -8.05 9.21
C PRO A 107 4.58 -9.11 8.37
N TYR A 108 3.98 -10.29 8.16
CA TYR A 108 4.54 -11.37 7.36
C TYR A 108 4.09 -11.30 5.88
N GLY A 109 3.28 -10.30 5.52
CA GLY A 109 2.76 -10.13 4.16
C GLY A 109 1.61 -11.06 3.82
N ARG A 110 0.97 -11.69 4.82
CA ARG A 110 -0.22 -12.51 4.61
C ARG A 110 -1.46 -11.62 4.53
N VAL A 111 -2.36 -11.93 3.60
CA VAL A 111 -3.63 -11.21 3.43
C VAL A 111 -4.73 -11.93 4.20
N LEU A 112 -5.37 -11.22 5.12
CA LEU A 112 -6.47 -11.75 5.93
C LEU A 112 -7.79 -11.18 5.37
N ALA A 113 -8.44 -11.96 4.52
CA ALA A 113 -9.61 -11.53 3.76
C ALA A 113 -10.91 -12.10 4.36
N PRO A 114 -11.76 -11.26 4.99
CA PRO A 114 -13.04 -11.72 5.48
C PRO A 114 -13.94 -12.14 4.31
N ASN A 115 -14.55 -13.33 4.42
CA ASN A 115 -15.49 -13.85 3.46
C ASN A 115 -16.78 -14.23 4.18
N VAL A 116 -17.84 -13.47 3.87
CA VAL A 116 -19.14 -13.61 4.53
C VAL A 116 -19.83 -14.91 4.15
N PHE A 117 -19.62 -15.41 2.92
CA PHE A 117 -20.32 -16.61 2.43
C PHE A 117 -19.89 -17.92 3.12
N PRO A 118 -18.60 -18.19 3.36
CA PRO A 118 -18.14 -19.31 4.19
C PRO A 118 -18.05 -18.95 5.68
N PHE A 119 -18.45 -17.74 6.09
CA PHE A 119 -18.43 -17.27 7.47
C PHE A 119 -17.04 -17.41 8.11
N SER A 120 -16.01 -16.94 7.41
CA SER A 120 -14.63 -17.12 7.83
C SER A 120 -13.74 -15.97 7.35
N VAL A 121 -12.52 -15.91 7.88
CA VAL A 121 -11.44 -15.09 7.34
C VAL A 121 -10.46 -16.00 6.63
N GLU A 122 -10.28 -15.76 5.34
CA GLU A 122 -9.32 -16.49 4.51
C GLU A 122 -7.94 -15.87 4.70
N MET A 123 -6.97 -16.68 5.13
CA MET A 123 -5.58 -16.28 5.21
C MET A 123 -4.89 -16.70 3.92
N LEU A 124 -4.40 -15.72 3.16
CA LEU A 124 -3.76 -15.93 1.87
C LEU A 124 -2.28 -15.52 1.93
N ASP A 125 -1.45 -16.20 1.14
CA ASP A 125 -0.08 -15.78 0.87
C ASP A 125 -0.03 -14.61 -0.14
N ALA A 126 1.17 -14.11 -0.41
CA ALA A 126 1.37 -13.00 -1.36
C ALA A 126 1.02 -13.35 -2.82
N ASN A 127 0.91 -14.64 -3.16
CA ASN A 127 0.50 -15.12 -4.48
C ASN A 127 -1.02 -15.37 -4.56
N GLY A 128 -1.75 -15.17 -3.46
CA GLY A 128 -3.18 -15.44 -3.35
C GLY A 128 -3.55 -16.89 -3.05
N ASN A 129 -2.58 -17.75 -2.72
CA ASN A 129 -2.86 -19.11 -2.29
C ASN A 129 -3.41 -19.10 -0.86
N GLN A 130 -4.42 -19.91 -0.58
CA GLN A 130 -4.95 -20.07 0.76
C GLN A 130 -3.95 -20.83 1.65
N ILE A 131 -3.52 -20.19 2.73
CA ILE A 131 -2.71 -20.78 3.79
C ILE A 131 -3.62 -21.48 4.79
N ASP A 132 -4.68 -20.80 5.24
CA ASP A 132 -5.62 -21.30 6.24
C ASP A 132 -6.97 -20.57 6.18
N ARG A 133 -7.96 -21.13 6.87
CA ARG A 133 -9.29 -20.55 7.08
C ARG A 133 -9.58 -20.42 8.57
N ILE A 134 -9.85 -19.18 8.99
CA ILE A 134 -10.17 -18.88 10.38
C ILE A 134 -11.68 -18.74 10.54
N GLY A 135 -12.27 -19.64 11.31
CA GLY A 135 -13.69 -19.59 11.68
C GLY A 135 -14.62 -20.38 10.77
N ARG A 136 -15.87 -20.50 11.23
CA ARG A 136 -17.01 -21.13 10.56
C ARG A 136 -18.28 -20.39 10.95
N TYR A 137 -19.40 -20.75 10.32
CA TYR A 137 -20.71 -20.24 10.72
C TYR A 137 -20.96 -20.48 12.21
N GLY A 138 -21.49 -19.47 12.90
CA GLY A 138 -22.01 -19.59 14.24
C GLY A 138 -22.37 -18.26 14.88
N ASN A 139 -23.04 -18.35 16.01
CA ASN A 139 -23.58 -17.24 16.77
C ASN A 139 -22.64 -16.82 17.92
N ALA A 140 -23.05 -15.78 18.65
CA ALA A 140 -22.25 -15.22 19.74
C ALA A 140 -22.05 -16.19 20.92
N ASP A 141 -22.99 -17.11 21.10
CA ASP A 141 -23.12 -18.08 22.18
C ASP A 141 -22.48 -19.45 21.90
N ASP A 142 -21.98 -19.68 20.68
CA ASP A 142 -21.22 -20.88 20.36
C ASP A 142 -19.84 -20.85 21.04
N CYS A 143 -19.47 -21.98 21.66
CA CYS A 143 -18.25 -22.11 22.49
C CYS A 143 -17.16 -23.00 21.89
N ASP A 144 -17.31 -23.49 20.65
CA ASP A 144 -16.45 -24.51 20.03
C ASP A 144 -15.49 -23.92 18.98
N GLY A 145 -14.76 -22.87 19.37
CA GLY A 145 -13.75 -22.20 18.56
C GLY A 145 -14.22 -20.88 17.96
N VAL A 146 -13.57 -20.43 16.88
CA VAL A 146 -13.92 -19.16 16.22
C VAL A 146 -15.18 -19.33 15.37
N ARG A 147 -16.17 -18.46 15.59
CA ARG A 147 -17.50 -18.51 14.95
C ARG A 147 -17.89 -17.13 14.45
N PHE A 148 -18.46 -17.06 13.25
CA PHE A 148 -18.89 -15.82 12.63
C PHE A 148 -20.31 -15.95 12.07
N ALA A 149 -21.07 -14.87 12.15
CA ALA A 149 -22.33 -14.71 11.45
C ALA A 149 -22.21 -13.71 10.31
N TRP A 150 -21.39 -12.66 10.47
CA TRP A 150 -21.09 -11.70 9.40
C TRP A 150 -19.70 -11.06 9.57
N PRO A 151 -18.62 -11.76 9.17
CA PRO A 151 -17.28 -11.20 9.22
C PRO A 151 -17.08 -10.22 8.05
N ALA A 152 -17.03 -8.92 8.31
CA ALA A 152 -16.96 -7.89 7.25
C ALA A 152 -15.64 -7.11 7.19
N PHE A 153 -15.05 -6.80 8.34
CA PHE A 153 -13.85 -5.98 8.43
C PHE A 153 -12.82 -6.68 9.28
N SER A 154 -11.59 -6.71 8.79
CA SER A 154 -10.43 -7.19 9.52
C SER A 154 -9.42 -6.07 9.71
N SER A 155 -8.71 -6.10 10.83
CA SER A 155 -7.56 -5.24 11.13
C SER A 155 -6.51 -6.06 11.86
N TRP A 156 -5.23 -5.70 11.69
CA TRP A 156 -4.12 -6.31 12.42
C TRP A 156 -3.48 -5.28 13.35
N ALA A 157 -3.28 -5.64 14.61
CA ALA A 157 -2.51 -4.84 15.56
C ALA A 157 -1.96 -5.74 16.67
N ASP A 158 -0.74 -5.44 17.14
CA ASP A 158 -0.13 -6.07 18.32
C ASP A 158 -0.17 -7.61 18.31
N GLY A 159 0.08 -8.21 17.14
CA GLY A 159 0.08 -9.67 16.96
C GLY A 159 -1.31 -10.32 16.90
N ASN A 160 -2.37 -9.52 16.85
CA ASN A 160 -3.75 -9.99 16.85
C ASN A 160 -4.49 -9.56 15.58
N LEU A 161 -5.37 -10.45 15.13
CA LEU A 161 -6.39 -10.17 14.13
C LEU A 161 -7.69 -9.75 14.83
N TYR A 162 -8.19 -8.58 14.49
CA TYR A 162 -9.48 -8.07 14.93
C TYR A 162 -10.48 -8.21 13.79
N VAL A 163 -11.60 -8.88 14.02
CA VAL A 163 -12.64 -9.13 13.01
C VAL A 163 -13.98 -8.60 13.52
N SER A 164 -14.61 -7.71 12.76
CA SER A 164 -15.97 -7.28 13.04
C SER A 164 -16.96 -8.39 12.69
N ASP A 165 -17.81 -8.79 13.62
CA ASP A 165 -18.86 -9.79 13.42
C ASP A 165 -20.21 -9.16 13.74
N SER A 166 -20.71 -8.35 12.80
CA SER A 166 -21.77 -7.37 13.07
C SER A 166 -23.11 -7.99 13.43
N VAL A 167 -23.45 -9.15 12.86
CA VAL A 167 -24.69 -9.88 13.18
C VAL A 167 -24.65 -10.39 14.63
N ASN A 168 -23.50 -10.87 15.09
CA ASN A 168 -23.28 -11.26 16.48
C ASN A 168 -23.00 -10.06 17.41
N ARG A 169 -22.97 -8.83 16.87
CA ARG A 169 -22.72 -7.58 17.60
C ARG A 169 -21.44 -7.62 18.45
N ARG A 170 -20.38 -8.19 17.89
CA ARG A 170 -19.08 -8.32 18.58
C ARG A 170 -17.91 -8.01 17.65
N VAL A 171 -16.74 -7.79 18.26
CA VAL A 171 -15.44 -7.88 17.59
C VAL A 171 -14.74 -9.12 18.11
N VAL A 172 -14.40 -10.03 17.20
CA VAL A 172 -13.63 -11.24 17.52
C VAL A 172 -12.15 -10.90 17.44
N VAL A 173 -11.40 -11.25 18.48
CA VAL A 173 -9.94 -11.08 18.51
C VAL A 173 -9.30 -12.45 18.43
N VAL A 174 -8.59 -12.71 17.34
CA VAL A 174 -7.83 -13.94 17.11
C VAL A 174 -6.37 -13.65 17.39
N ARG A 175 -5.84 -14.30 18.44
CA ARG A 175 -4.43 -14.16 18.84
C ARG A 175 -3.56 -15.10 18.03
N PHE A 176 -2.44 -14.60 17.54
CA PHE A 176 -1.44 -15.41 16.87
C PHE A 176 -0.23 -15.58 17.79
N GLU A 177 0.03 -16.83 18.17
CA GLU A 177 1.23 -17.22 18.89
C GLU A 177 2.07 -18.14 18.02
N HIS A 178 3.39 -18.04 18.17
CA HIS A 178 4.32 -18.94 17.50
C HIS A 178 4.44 -20.21 18.32
N ALA A 179 4.19 -21.37 17.71
CA ALA A 179 4.41 -22.66 18.37
C ALA A 179 5.89 -22.92 18.68
N ALA A 180 6.80 -22.27 17.94
CA ALA A 180 8.23 -22.25 18.19
C ALA A 180 8.85 -20.96 17.64
N ALA A 181 9.85 -20.41 18.33
CA ALA A 181 10.61 -19.25 17.90
C ALA A 181 12.11 -19.48 18.18
N VAL A 182 12.95 -19.03 17.24
CA VAL A 182 14.41 -19.01 17.40
C VAL A 182 14.88 -17.61 17.02
N GLU A 183 15.54 -16.94 17.95
CA GLU A 183 16.19 -15.67 17.69
C GLU A 183 17.64 -15.93 17.32
N CYS A 184 18.02 -15.54 16.11
CA CYS A 184 19.41 -15.57 15.68
C CYS A 184 19.97 -14.16 15.78
N THR A 185 20.87 -13.91 16.72
CA THR A 185 21.66 -12.68 16.71
C THR A 185 22.55 -12.68 15.49
N VAL A 186 22.37 -11.71 14.59
CA VAL A 186 23.30 -11.50 13.48
C VAL A 186 24.60 -10.91 14.05
N ALA A 187 25.48 -11.77 14.53
CA ALA A 187 26.86 -11.39 14.78
C ALA A 187 27.56 -11.26 13.41
N ALA A 188 27.66 -10.02 12.94
CA ALA A 188 28.47 -9.55 11.80
C ALA A 188 28.08 -10.04 10.38
N VAL A 189 27.19 -9.29 9.71
CA VAL A 189 27.19 -9.16 8.24
C VAL A 189 27.89 -7.84 7.84
N ALA A 190 28.94 -7.45 8.56
CA ALA A 190 29.77 -6.29 8.23
C ALA A 190 31.06 -6.66 7.46
N ALA A 191 31.29 -7.95 7.16
CA ALA A 191 32.54 -8.40 6.54
C ALA A 191 32.31 -9.35 5.34
N ALA A 192 31.33 -9.09 4.48
CA ALA A 192 31.25 -9.78 3.17
C ALA A 192 30.30 -9.09 2.17
N GLN A 193 30.39 -7.77 1.97
CA GLN A 193 29.99 -7.22 0.67
C GLN A 193 31.28 -6.88 -0.08
N PRO A 194 31.71 -7.67 -1.09
CA PRO A 194 32.73 -7.19 -2.00
C PRO A 194 32.20 -5.92 -2.68
N ALA A 195 33.01 -4.86 -2.64
CA ALA A 195 32.69 -3.58 -3.27
C ALA A 195 32.14 -3.80 -4.69
N PRO A 196 31.10 -3.08 -5.12
CA PRO A 196 30.60 -3.19 -6.49
C PRO A 196 31.76 -2.92 -7.45
N LYS A 197 32.09 -3.91 -8.29
CA LYS A 197 33.08 -3.73 -9.34
C LYS A 197 32.59 -2.59 -10.23
N ALA A 198 33.36 -1.50 -10.27
CA ALA A 198 33.18 -0.45 -11.26
C ALA A 198 33.42 -1.08 -12.64
N GLU A 199 32.33 -1.44 -13.33
CA GLU A 199 32.39 -1.88 -14.71
C GLU A 199 32.66 -0.65 -15.58
N ARG A 200 33.94 -0.39 -15.79
CA ARG A 200 34.43 0.49 -16.86
C ARG A 200 34.37 -0.28 -18.17
N THR A 201 33.65 0.31 -19.13
CA THR A 201 33.88 0.28 -20.59
C THR A 201 33.91 -1.06 -21.32
N LYS A 202 33.03 -1.21 -22.31
CA LYS A 202 33.31 -0.80 -23.70
C LYS A 202 32.06 -0.33 -24.41
#